data_AF-A0A6H1R1S0-F1
#
_entry.id   AF-A0A6H1R1S0-F1
#
_cell.length_a   1.000
_cell.length_b   1.000
_cell.length_c   1.000
_cell.angle_alpha   90.00
_cell.angle_beta   90.00
_cell.angle_gamma   90.00
#
_symmetry.space_group_name_H-M   'P 1'
#
loop_
_entity.id
_entity.type
_entity.pdbx_description
1 polymer ?
#
loop_
_entity_poly.entity_id
_entity_poly.type
_entity_poly.pdbx_seq_one_letter_code
_entity_poly.pdbx_strand_id
1 'polypeptide(L)'
;MARLPCQWLYLDGFTFRWGRDDYQIDVLKGDAGATHDYDDKVASFKVADDWKDIKDLRYQARVWLKKLKSTQEIQRRKFEIEAQRARRQG
;
A
#
# COMPACT_ATOMS: atom_id res chain seq x y z
N MET A 1 -10.83 -5.83 28.83
CA MET A 1 -10.04 -6.19 27.64
C MET A 1 -9.37 -4.92 27.13
N ALA A 2 -8.07 -4.76 27.32
CA ALA A 2 -7.36 -3.59 26.79
C ALA A 2 -7.29 -3.73 25.26
N ARG A 3 -8.01 -2.87 24.53
CA ARG A 3 -7.82 -2.71 23.08
C ARG A 3 -6.38 -2.26 22.87
N LEU A 4 -5.55 -3.18 22.39
CA LEU A 4 -4.16 -2.87 22.03
C LEU A 4 -4.19 -1.80 20.92
N PRO A 5 -3.28 -0.81 20.96
CA PRO A 5 -3.32 0.31 20.03
C PRO A 5 -3.09 -0.18 18.59
N CYS A 6 -3.89 0.30 17.65
CA CYS A 6 -3.64 0.13 16.22
C CYS A 6 -2.26 0.67 15.88
N GLN A 7 -1.50 -0.05 15.05
CA GLN A 7 -0.19 0.37 14.57
C GLN A 7 -0.34 1.09 13.24
N TRP A 8 0.44 2.16 13.09
CA TRP A 8 0.43 3.04 11.92
C TRP A 8 1.86 3.23 11.44
N LEU A 9 2.05 3.13 10.13
CA LEU A 9 3.32 3.41 9.49
C LEU A 9 3.09 4.26 8.24
N TYR A 10 3.53 5.51 8.27
CA TYR A 10 3.57 6.36 7.09
C TYR A 10 4.87 6.13 6.30
N LEU A 11 4.76 5.86 5.00
CA LEU A 11 5.89 5.61 4.12
C LEU A 11 5.55 5.95 2.65
N ASP A 12 6.39 6.78 2.02
CA ASP A 12 6.35 7.10 0.57
C ASP A 12 4.97 7.63 0.08
N GLY A 13 4.28 8.41 0.93
CA GLY A 13 2.96 8.96 0.60
C GLY A 13 1.78 8.02 0.87
N PHE A 14 2.00 6.91 1.59
CA PHE A 14 0.96 5.97 1.99
C PHE A 14 1.03 5.69 3.49
N THR A 15 -0.13 5.49 4.10
CA THR A 15 -0.25 5.05 5.50
C THR A 15 -0.64 3.58 5.55
N PHE A 16 0.17 2.76 6.21
CA PHE A 16 -0.08 1.35 6.46
C PHE A 16 -0.64 1.19 7.88
N ARG A 17 -1.88 0.71 7.97
CA ARG A 17 -2.58 0.52 9.24
C ARG A 17 -2.73 -0.97 9.53
N TRP A 18 -2.34 -1.38 10.72
CA TRP A 18 -2.52 -2.74 11.21
C TRP A 18 -3.12 -2.72 12.62
N GLY A 19 -4.34 -3.25 12.76
CA GLY A 19 -4.90 -3.55 14.08
C GLY A 19 -4.21 -4.78 14.67
N ARG A 20 -3.84 -4.75 15.95
CA ARG A 20 -3.43 -5.97 16.64
C ARG A 20 -4.66 -6.89 16.72
N ASP A 21 -4.52 -8.16 16.32
CA ASP A 21 -5.60 -9.14 16.05
C ASP A 21 -6.32 -8.98 14.70
N ASP A 22 -5.85 -8.08 13.83
CA ASP A 22 -6.37 -7.97 12.47
C ASP A 22 -5.51 -8.79 11.49
N TYR A 23 -6.18 -9.59 10.65
CA TYR A 23 -5.52 -10.44 9.64
C TYR A 23 -5.19 -9.68 8.35
N GLN A 24 -5.38 -8.37 8.34
CA GLN A 24 -5.13 -7.53 7.17
C GLN A 24 -4.48 -6.21 7.55
N ILE A 25 -3.72 -5.69 6.59
CA ILE A 25 -3.20 -4.33 6.59
C ILE A 25 -3.98 -3.53 5.58
N ASP A 26 -4.49 -2.39 6.03
CA ASP A 26 -5.09 -1.40 5.18
C ASP A 26 -4.02 -0.40 4.73
N VAL A 27 -4.03 -0.08 3.44
CA VAL A 27 -3.17 0.94 2.84
C VAL A 27 -4.04 2.13 2.47
N LEU A 28 -3.76 3.26 3.10
CA LEU A 28 -4.42 4.53 2.89
C LEU A 28 -3.49 5.44 2.07
N LYS A 29 -4.06 6.26 1.19
CA LYS A 29 -3.32 7.27 0.46
C LYS A 29 -3.08 8.49 1.35
N GLY A 30 -1.88 9.05 1.31
CA GLY A 30 -1.49 10.21 2.12
C GLY A 30 -1.13 9.84 3.56
N ASP A 31 -0.89 10.89 4.35
CA ASP A 31 -0.69 10.78 5.80
C ASP A 31 -2.07 10.83 6.46
N ALA A 32 -2.64 9.67 6.75
CA ALA A 32 -3.99 9.57 7.31
C ALA A 32 -4.02 9.98 8.81
N GLY A 33 -2.86 10.24 9.42
CA GLY A 33 -2.74 10.62 10.82
C GLY A 33 -3.41 9.61 11.77
N ALA A 34 -3.89 10.11 12.91
CA ALA A 34 -4.70 9.33 13.87
C ALA A 34 -6.19 9.26 13.50
N THR A 35 -6.59 9.87 12.39
CA THR A 35 -7.98 9.88 11.92
C THR A 35 -8.31 8.54 11.28
N HIS A 36 -9.29 7.83 11.86
CA HIS A 36 -9.78 6.53 11.40
C HIS A 36 -10.63 6.63 10.12
N ASP A 37 -10.41 7.64 9.30
CA ASP A 37 -11.23 7.82 8.10
C ASP A 37 -10.76 6.85 7.02
N TYR A 38 -11.69 6.04 6.53
CA TYR A 38 -11.42 4.97 5.57
C TYR A 38 -11.59 5.44 4.11
N ASP A 39 -12.00 6.69 3.88
CA ASP A 39 -12.23 7.22 2.52
C ASP A 39 -10.99 7.15 1.63
N ASP A 40 -9.79 7.22 2.21
CA ASP A 40 -8.51 7.16 1.47
C ASP A 40 -7.94 5.73 1.29
N LYS A 41 -8.70 4.67 1.59
CA LYS A 41 -8.21 3.30 1.47
C LYS A 41 -8.03 2.92 -0.01
N VAL A 42 -6.79 2.67 -0.42
CA VAL A 42 -6.43 2.29 -1.80
C VAL A 42 -6.12 0.80 -1.97
N ALA A 43 -5.77 0.12 -0.89
CA ALA A 43 -5.53 -1.32 -0.93
C ALA A 43 -5.71 -1.95 0.46
N SER A 44 -5.86 -3.27 0.47
CA SER A 44 -5.65 -4.09 1.67
C SER A 44 -5.00 -5.41 1.30
N PHE A 45 -4.12 -5.90 2.17
CA PHE A 45 -3.48 -7.19 1.98
C PHE A 45 -3.43 -7.97 3.28
N LYS A 46 -3.48 -9.30 3.17
CA LYS A 46 -3.48 -10.19 4.34
C LYS A 46 -2.11 -10.20 5.01
N VAL A 47 -2.15 -10.23 6.33
CA VAL A 47 -1.02 -10.46 7.22
C VAL A 47 -0.81 -11.96 7.30
N ALA A 48 0.44 -12.42 7.29
CA ALA A 48 0.74 -13.83 7.51
C ALA A 48 0.58 -14.16 9.00
N ASP A 49 0.14 -15.38 9.31
CA ASP A 49 -0.14 -15.82 10.68
C ASP A 49 1.08 -15.73 11.61
N ASP A 50 2.30 -15.71 11.05
CA ASP A 50 3.55 -15.63 11.83
C ASP A 50 3.95 -14.21 12.26
N TRP A 51 3.23 -13.17 11.83
CA TRP A 51 3.60 -11.78 12.14
C TRP A 51 3.33 -11.42 13.59
N LYS A 52 4.39 -10.95 14.25
CA LYS A 52 4.35 -10.63 15.68
C LYS A 52 4.52 -9.14 15.96
N ASP A 53 5.16 -8.40 15.06
CA ASP A 53 5.67 -7.07 15.37
C ASP A 53 5.65 -6.05 14.21
N ILE A 54 5.82 -4.78 14.56
CA ILE A 54 5.88 -3.63 13.64
C ILE A 54 7.01 -3.73 12.58
N LYS A 55 8.04 -4.54 12.85
CA LYS A 55 9.13 -4.76 11.90
C LYS A 55 8.64 -5.44 10.64
N ASP A 56 7.70 -6.38 10.77
CA ASP A 56 7.08 -7.08 9.65
C ASP A 56 6.21 -6.13 8.83
N LEU A 57 5.46 -5.25 9.50
CA LEU A 57 4.70 -4.17 8.84
C LEU A 57 5.61 -3.29 7.98
N ARG A 58 6.76 -2.86 8.50
CA ARG A 58 7.71 -2.03 7.75
C ARG A 58 8.34 -2.76 6.57
N TYR A 59 8.68 -4.03 6.74
CA TYR A 59 9.19 -4.85 5.65
C TYR A 59 8.15 -4.95 4.52
N GLN A 60 6.89 -5.15 4.87
CA GLN A 60 5.84 -5.46 3.91
C GLN A 60 5.28 -4.22 3.24
N ALA A 61 5.23 -3.10 3.96
CA ALA A 61 5.03 -1.80 3.37
C ALA A 61 6.06 -1.52 2.25
N ARG A 62 7.34 -1.82 2.50
CA ARG A 62 8.39 -1.68 1.47
C ARG A 62 8.23 -2.63 0.29
N VAL A 63 7.88 -3.89 0.55
CA VAL A 63 7.61 -4.88 -0.51
C VAL A 63 6.43 -4.43 -1.36
N TRP A 64 5.35 -3.96 -0.74
CA TRP A 64 4.17 -3.45 -1.43
C TRP A 64 4.52 -2.22 -2.28
N LEU A 65 5.24 -1.24 -1.73
CA LEU A 65 5.68 -0.07 -2.48
C LEU A 65 6.56 -0.43 -3.68
N LYS A 66 7.47 -1.40 -3.52
CA LYS A 66 8.31 -1.88 -4.62
C LYS A 66 7.47 -2.51 -5.75
N LYS A 67 6.45 -3.30 -5.39
CA LYS A 67 5.49 -3.85 -6.36
C LYS A 67 4.70 -2.74 -7.04
N LEU A 68 4.18 -1.77 -6.29
CA LEU A 68 3.44 -0.63 -6.83
C LEU A 68 4.28 0.13 -7.87
N LYS A 69 5.52 0.49 -7.53
CA LYS A 69 6.43 1.20 -8.44
C LYS A 69 6.70 0.40 -9.71
N SER A 70 6.92 -0.91 -9.58
CA SER A 70 7.10 -1.79 -10.74
C SER A 70 5.84 -1.87 -11.61
N THR A 71 4.66 -1.97 -11.00
CA THR A 71 3.38 -1.97 -11.74
C THR A 71 3.15 -0.65 -12.45
N GLN A 72 3.40 0.49 -11.80
CA GLN A 72 3.28 1.81 -12.43
C GLN A 72 4.26 1.99 -13.58
N GLU A 73 5.50 1.49 -13.46
CA GLU A 73 6.47 1.53 -14.55
C GLU A 73 6.03 0.68 -15.75
N ILE A 74 5.50 -0.52 -15.51
CA ILE A 74 4.95 -1.39 -16.57
C ILE A 74 3.78 -0.71 -17.27
N GLN A 75 2.85 -0.12 -16.51
CA GLN A 75 1.71 0.60 -17.06
C GLN A 75 2.13 1.80 -17.90
N ARG A 76 3.10 2.59 -17.41
CA ARG A 76 3.67 3.74 -18.14
C ARG A 76 4.27 3.30 -19.47
N ARG A 77 5.13 2.27 -19.47
CA ARG A 77 5.77 1.76 -20.70
C ARG A 77 4.74 1.26 -21.70
N LYS A 78 3.70 0.57 -21.22
CA LYS A 78 2.60 0.12 -22.08
C LYS A 78 1.90 1.29 -22.75
N PHE A 79 1.55 2.33 -21.99
CA PHE A 79 0.93 3.54 -22.52
C PHE A 79 1.82 4.27 -23.53
N GLU A 80 3.13 4.37 -23.28
CA GLU A 80 4.09 4.98 -24.21
C GLU A 80 4.17 4.20 -25.53
N ILE A 81 4.17 2.86 -25.49
CA ILE A 81 4.17 2.01 -26.69
C ILE A 81 2.87 2.17 -27.48
N GLU A 82 1.72 2.22 -26.80
CA GLU A 82 0.42 2.43 -27.44
C GLU A 82 0.34 3.82 -28.11
N ALA A 83 0.81 4.86 -27.42
CA ALA A 83 0.90 6.21 -27.97
C ALA A 83 1.84 6.29 -29.19
N GLN A 84 2.96 5.57 -29.18
CA GLN A 84 3.88 5.49 -30.32
C GLN A 84 3.25 4.76 -31.51
N ARG A 85 2.49 3.68 -31.28
CA ARG A 85 1.77 2.97 -32.34
C ARG A 85 0.70 3.84 -32.99
N ALA A 86 -0.07 4.58 -32.19
CA ALA A 86 -1.09 5.50 -32.70
C ALA A 86 -0.49 6.59 -33.62
N ARG A 87 0.69 7.12 -33.28
CA ARG A 87 1.40 8.13 -34.09
C ARG A 87 2.00 7.62 -35.39
N ARG A 88 2.15 6.30 -35.57
CA ARG A 88 2.69 5.70 -36.81
C ARG A 88 1.60 5.29 -37.80
N GLN A 89 0.33 5.33 -37.40
CA GLN A 89 -0.82 4.92 -38.21
C GLN A 89 -1.67 6.11 -38.70
N GLY A 90 -1.36 7.33 -38.27
CA GLY A 90 -1.90 8.57 -38.83
C GLY A 90 -0.84 9.32 -39.60
#